data_AF-A0A094HGY3-F1
#
_entry.id   AF-A0A094HGY3-F1
#
_cell.length_a   1.000
_cell.length_b   1.000
_cell.length_c   1.000
_cell.angle_alpha   90.00
_cell.angle_beta   90.00
_cell.angle_gamma   90.00
#
_symmetry.space_group_name_H-M   'P 1'
#
loop_
_entity.id
_entity.type
_entity.pdbx_description
1 polymer ?
#
loop_
_entity_poly.entity_id
_entity_poly.type
_entity_poly.pdbx_seq_one_letter_code
_entity_poly.pdbx_strand_id
1 'polypeptide(L)'
;DLVCMVAWKDGEPEIKLSFKREKCKNMANTPRKPKHPIYERLHPSPPLFANPMLFLLCIFISSNAFKNYRTIEDVLSARAPAGKYRIMGWAHDVLNVPVFPEMSMDGPTEKAKNEASWGKQCSEWAKRADFPNGVGLHAARREELIQVDGKGNYSK
;
A
#
# COMPACT_ATOMS: atom_id res chain seq x y z
N ASP A 1 -3.63 12.90 -1.08
CA ASP A 1 -2.24 12.66 -1.56
C ASP A 1 -1.96 11.31 -2.19
N LEU A 2 -2.84 10.32 -2.05
CA LEU A 2 -2.67 9.02 -2.72
C LEU A 2 -3.23 9.04 -4.14
N VAL A 3 -2.59 8.34 -5.07
CA VAL A 3 -3.06 8.13 -6.45
C VAL A 3 -2.98 6.65 -6.75
N CYS A 4 -4.13 6.05 -7.08
CA CYS A 4 -4.19 4.66 -7.55
C CYS A 4 -4.35 4.62 -9.07
N MET A 5 -3.60 3.72 -9.71
CA MET A 5 -3.51 3.62 -11.16
C MET A 5 -3.57 2.17 -11.60
N VAL A 6 -4.19 1.94 -12.75
CA VAL A 6 -4.16 0.65 -13.46
C VAL A 6 -3.39 0.84 -14.77
N ALA A 7 -2.38 0.00 -14.97
CA ALA A 7 -1.65 -0.13 -16.22
C ALA A 7 -1.87 -1.54 -16.79
N TRP A 8 -1.51 -1.73 -18.06
CA TRP A 8 -1.57 -3.04 -18.70
C TRP A 8 -0.23 -3.36 -19.33
N LYS A 9 0.22 -4.58 -19.09
CA LYS A 9 1.46 -5.11 -19.64
C LYS A 9 1.26 -6.57 -19.99
N ASP A 10 1.65 -6.95 -21.22
CA ASP A 10 1.57 -8.33 -21.71
C ASP A 10 0.16 -8.96 -21.59
N GLY A 11 -0.89 -8.16 -21.77
CA GLY A 11 -2.28 -8.62 -21.66
C GLY A 11 -2.81 -8.72 -20.22
N GLU A 12 -2.01 -8.36 -19.22
CA GLU A 12 -2.35 -8.45 -17.79
C GLU A 12 -2.42 -7.06 -17.11
N PRO A 13 -3.30 -6.88 -16.11
CA PRO A 13 -3.38 -5.65 -15.36
C PRO A 13 -2.27 -5.55 -14.30
N GLU A 14 -1.71 -4.35 -14.14
CA GLU A 14 -0.78 -3.98 -13.07
C GLU A 14 -1.37 -2.82 -12.27
N ILE A 15 -1.44 -2.96 -10.95
CA ILE A 15 -1.90 -1.88 -10.06
C ILE A 15 -0.70 -1.12 -9.52
N LYS A 16 -0.80 0.22 -9.50
CA LYS A 16 0.25 1.11 -9.03
C LYS A 16 -0.32 2.13 -8.05
N LEU A 17 0.30 2.23 -6.88
CA LEU A 17 0.02 3.27 -5.90
C LEU A 17 1.17 4.27 -5.85
N SER A 18 0.83 5.54 -6.04
CA SER A 18 1.76 6.64 -5.90
C SER A 18 1.30 7.60 -4.81
N PHE A 19 2.25 8.16 -4.09
CA PHE A 19 1.99 9.16 -3.05
C PHE A 19 2.52 10.51 -3.52
N LYS A 20 1.73 11.57 -3.34
CA LYS A 20 2.26 12.93 -3.31
C LYS A 20 3.14 13.05 -2.07
N ARG A 21 4.44 13.10 -2.32
CA ARG A 21 5.50 13.07 -1.29
C ARG A 21 5.84 14.48 -0.81
N GLU A 22 4.82 15.27 -0.55
CA GLU A 22 5.00 16.64 -0.03
C GLU A 22 5.67 16.57 1.35
N LYS A 23 5.21 15.64 2.19
CA LYS A 23 5.79 15.32 3.50
C LYS A 23 6.54 13.98 3.47
N CYS A 24 7.86 14.02 3.36
CA CYS A 24 8.72 12.86 3.60
C CYS A 24 9.53 13.11 4.88
N LYS A 25 9.52 12.14 5.82
CA LYS A 25 10.30 12.21 7.05
C LYS A 25 11.77 12.47 6.74
N ASN A 26 12.33 13.52 7.34
CA ASN A 26 13.71 13.99 7.14
C ASN A 26 14.07 14.37 5.68
N MET A 27 13.07 14.56 4.83
CA MET A 27 13.22 14.81 3.39
C MET A 27 12.22 15.87 2.88
N ALA A 28 11.71 16.74 3.76
CA ALA A 28 10.78 17.80 3.35
C ALA A 28 11.42 18.75 2.31
N ASN A 29 12.69 19.13 2.56
CA ASN A 29 13.44 20.12 1.78
C ASN A 29 14.39 19.51 0.73
N THR A 30 14.44 18.18 0.58
CA THR A 30 15.31 17.55 -0.43
C THR A 30 14.61 17.52 -1.79
N PRO A 31 15.31 17.88 -2.88
CA PRO A 31 14.80 17.70 -4.24
C PRO A 31 14.79 16.22 -4.68
N ARG A 32 15.56 15.35 -4.01
CA ARG A 32 15.67 13.91 -4.34
C ARG A 32 14.74 13.05 -3.49
N LYS A 33 13.43 13.29 -3.59
CA LYS A 33 12.42 12.44 -2.93
C LYS A 33 12.27 11.11 -3.69
N PRO A 34 11.95 9.99 -3.02
CA PRO A 34 11.65 8.72 -3.69
C PRO A 34 10.56 8.93 -4.74
N LYS A 35 10.78 8.50 -5.99
CA LYS A 35 9.83 8.73 -7.09
C LYS A 35 9.04 7.49 -7.48
N HIS A 36 9.55 6.31 -7.17
CA HIS A 36 8.97 5.06 -7.63
C HIS A 36 7.61 4.82 -6.96
N PRO A 37 6.54 4.58 -7.73
CA PRO A 37 5.28 4.10 -7.16
C PRO A 37 5.50 2.69 -6.61
N ILE A 38 4.66 2.29 -5.67
CA ILE A 38 4.50 0.88 -5.33
C ILE A 38 3.76 0.27 -6.51
N TYR A 39 4.33 -0.75 -7.13
CA TYR A 39 3.72 -1.44 -8.27
C TYR A 39 3.76 -2.93 -8.01
N GLU A 40 2.72 -3.62 -8.43
CA GLU A 40 2.60 -5.04 -8.23
C GLU A 40 2.06 -5.70 -9.48
N ARG A 41 2.79 -6.73 -9.93
CA ARG A 41 2.34 -7.62 -11.01
C ARG A 41 1.45 -8.69 -10.41
N LEU A 42 0.31 -8.91 -11.04
CA LEU A 42 -0.62 -9.97 -10.66
C LEU A 42 -0.27 -11.31 -11.34
N HIS A 43 0.68 -11.31 -12.28
CA HIS A 43 1.15 -12.52 -12.95
C HIS A 43 2.69 -12.55 -13.17
N PRO A 44 3.41 -13.55 -12.62
CA PRO A 44 2.93 -14.45 -11.57
C PRO A 44 2.59 -13.63 -10.33
N SER A 45 1.45 -13.91 -9.69
CA SER A 45 1.11 -13.21 -8.45
C SER A 45 2.14 -13.59 -7.38
N PRO A 46 2.76 -12.62 -6.69
CA PRO A 46 3.47 -12.94 -5.47
C PRO A 46 2.48 -13.59 -4.47
N PRO A 47 2.97 -14.40 -3.52
CA PRO A 47 2.13 -14.93 -2.46
C PRO A 47 1.32 -13.81 -1.81
N LEU A 48 0.07 -14.09 -1.43
CA LEU A 48 -0.87 -13.08 -0.92
C LEU A 48 -0.28 -12.22 0.22
N PHE A 49 0.49 -12.85 1.11
CA PHE A 49 1.18 -12.16 2.23
C PHE A 49 2.29 -11.20 1.79
N ALA A 50 2.80 -11.36 0.57
CA ALA A 50 3.82 -10.52 -0.04
C ALA A 50 3.22 -9.49 -1.02
N ASN A 51 1.89 -9.37 -1.09
CA ASN A 51 1.18 -8.46 -1.96
C ASN A 51 0.54 -7.29 -1.19
N PRO A 52 1.31 -6.25 -0.83
CA PRO A 52 0.78 -5.10 -0.10
C PRO A 52 -0.28 -4.34 -0.89
N MET A 53 -0.26 -4.41 -2.23
CA MET A 53 -1.23 -3.72 -3.07
C MET A 53 -2.63 -4.32 -2.97
N LEU A 54 -2.74 -5.65 -2.88
CA LEU A 54 -4.01 -6.34 -2.78
C LEU A 54 -4.70 -6.02 -1.45
N PHE A 55 -3.95 -5.99 -0.35
CA PHE A 55 -4.48 -5.56 0.95
C PHE A 55 -5.09 -4.15 0.89
N LEU A 56 -4.39 -3.20 0.27
CA LEU A 56 -4.87 -1.83 0.10
C LEU A 56 -6.08 -1.75 -0.84
N LEU A 57 -6.07 -2.53 -1.92
CA LEU A 57 -7.19 -2.59 -2.85
C LEU A 57 -8.47 -3.08 -2.16
N CYS A 58 -8.36 -4.11 -1.31
CA CYS A 58 -9.49 -4.60 -0.53
C CYS A 58 -10.04 -3.51 0.40
N ILE A 59 -9.18 -2.74 1.07
CA ILE A 59 -9.60 -1.59 1.88
C ILE A 59 -10.36 -0.58 1.03
N PHE A 60 -9.80 -0.14 -0.09
CA PHE A 60 -10.43 0.88 -0.95
C PHE A 60 -11.78 0.44 -1.49
N ILE A 61 -11.92 -0.82 -1.88
CA ILE A 61 -13.19 -1.36 -2.39
C ILE A 61 -14.21 -1.47 -1.26
N SER A 62 -13.81 -2.00 -0.10
CA SER A 62 -14.70 -2.14 1.07
C SER A 62 -15.25 -0.79 1.56
N SER A 63 -14.47 0.28 1.39
CA SER A 63 -14.87 1.64 1.76
C SER A 63 -15.55 2.42 0.63
N ASN A 64 -15.89 1.79 -0.50
CA ASN A 64 -16.39 2.46 -1.71
C ASN A 64 -15.53 3.67 -2.13
N ALA A 65 -14.21 3.60 -1.96
CA ALA A 65 -13.32 4.74 -2.13
C ALA A 65 -13.19 5.22 -3.58
N PHE A 66 -13.51 4.39 -4.57
CA PHE A 66 -13.43 4.78 -5.97
C PHE A 66 -14.75 5.36 -6.47
N LYS A 67 -14.67 6.47 -7.19
CA LYS A 67 -15.85 7.16 -7.74
C LYS A 67 -16.66 6.27 -8.70
N ASN A 68 -15.97 5.47 -9.52
CA ASN A 68 -16.55 4.76 -10.66
C ASN A 68 -16.31 3.24 -10.65
N TYR A 69 -15.67 2.68 -9.60
CA TYR A 69 -15.29 1.27 -9.57
C TYR A 69 -15.77 0.67 -8.24
N ARG A 70 -16.66 -0.32 -8.29
CA ARG A 70 -17.29 -0.89 -7.10
C ARG A 70 -16.70 -2.24 -6.72
N THR A 71 -16.12 -2.96 -7.67
CA THR A 71 -15.61 -4.32 -7.45
C THR A 71 -14.14 -4.45 -7.84
N ILE A 72 -13.54 -5.59 -7.50
CA ILE A 72 -12.18 -5.93 -7.93
C ILE A 72 -12.16 -6.08 -9.45
N GLU A 73 -13.19 -6.69 -10.02
CA GLU A 73 -13.34 -6.91 -11.45
C GLU A 73 -13.44 -5.57 -12.21
N ASP A 74 -14.15 -4.58 -11.67
CA ASP A 74 -14.22 -3.23 -12.25
C ASP A 74 -12.82 -2.59 -12.31
N VAL A 75 -12.04 -2.73 -11.23
CA VAL A 75 -10.69 -2.19 -11.15
C VAL A 75 -9.75 -2.91 -12.11
N LEU A 76 -9.75 -4.24 -12.10
CA LEU A 76 -8.87 -5.06 -12.92
C LEU A 76 -9.22 -5.01 -14.40
N SER A 77 -10.47 -4.74 -14.76
CA SER A 77 -10.89 -4.54 -16.16
C SER A 77 -10.62 -3.12 -16.69
N ALA A 78 -10.25 -2.18 -15.82
CA ALA A 78 -10.07 -0.78 -16.18
C ALA A 78 -8.92 -0.60 -17.19
N ARG A 79 -9.25 -0.15 -18.42
CA ARG A 79 -8.27 0.03 -19.52
C ARG A 79 -7.81 1.46 -19.67
N ALA A 80 -6.51 1.69 -19.58
CA ALA A 80 -5.92 2.90 -20.13
C ALA A 80 -5.76 2.79 -21.66
N PRO A 81 -5.72 3.90 -22.41
CA PRO A 81 -5.19 3.88 -23.77
C PRO A 81 -3.78 3.25 -23.80
N ALA A 82 -3.43 2.61 -24.91
CA ALA A 82 -2.15 1.90 -25.05
C ALA A 82 -0.94 2.78 -24.66
N GLY A 83 -0.02 2.21 -23.88
CA GLY A 83 1.17 2.92 -23.37
C GLY A 83 0.91 3.92 -22.25
N LYS A 84 -0.32 4.03 -21.75
CA LYS A 84 -0.69 4.92 -20.63
C LYS A 84 -1.20 4.13 -19.43
N TYR A 85 -1.40 4.83 -18.32
CA TYR A 85 -2.08 4.34 -17.12
C TYR A 85 -3.43 5.05 -16.97
N ARG A 86 -4.38 4.38 -16.32
CA ARG A 86 -5.69 4.92 -15.96
C ARG A 86 -5.65 5.31 -14.49
N ILE A 87 -5.84 6.59 -14.22
CA ILE A 87 -5.97 7.09 -12.85
C ILE A 87 -7.38 6.78 -12.34
N MET A 88 -7.46 6.16 -11.18
CA MET A 88 -8.72 5.89 -10.51
C MET A 88 -9.09 7.08 -9.63
N GLY A 89 -10.18 7.77 -9.97
CA GLY A 89 -10.67 8.90 -9.19
C GLY A 89 -11.27 8.43 -7.86
N TRP A 90 -10.90 9.10 -6.77
CA TRP A 90 -11.51 8.89 -5.46
C TRP A 90 -12.93 9.47 -5.41
N ALA A 91 -13.82 8.82 -4.66
CA ALA A 91 -15.12 9.37 -4.30
C ALA A 91 -14.94 10.59 -3.37
N HIS A 92 -15.87 11.54 -3.39
CA HIS A 92 -15.69 12.82 -2.70
C HIS A 92 -15.77 12.69 -1.17
N ASP A 93 -16.63 11.80 -0.72
CA ASP A 93 -16.86 11.42 0.67
C ASP A 93 -15.62 10.79 1.34
N VAL A 94 -14.79 10.07 0.59
CA VAL A 94 -13.61 9.39 1.15
C VAL A 94 -12.36 10.26 1.25
N LEU A 95 -12.38 11.51 0.77
CA LEU A 95 -11.20 12.39 0.80
C LEU A 95 -10.74 12.74 2.22
N ASN A 96 -11.66 12.71 3.19
CA ASN A 96 -11.38 12.97 4.60
C ASN A 96 -11.31 11.68 5.44
N VAL A 97 -11.48 10.52 4.82
CA VAL A 97 -11.45 9.23 5.51
C VAL A 97 -10.01 8.70 5.54
N PRO A 98 -9.47 8.32 6.70
CA PRO A 98 -8.14 7.75 6.78
C PRO A 98 -8.08 6.39 6.09
N VAL A 99 -7.07 6.17 5.25
CA VAL A 99 -6.80 4.86 4.63
C VAL A 99 -6.58 3.77 5.68
N PHE A 100 -5.97 4.14 6.82
CA PHE A 100 -5.80 3.27 7.96
C PHE A 100 -6.48 3.89 9.18
N PRO A 101 -7.76 3.56 9.40
CA PRO A 101 -8.48 4.04 10.56
C PRO A 101 -7.97 3.38 11.84
N GLU A 102 -8.10 4.10 12.95
CA GLU A 102 -8.12 3.48 14.26
C GLU A 102 -9.33 2.53 14.36
N MET A 103 -9.15 1.38 15.00
CA MET A 103 -10.19 0.36 15.16
C MET A 103 -10.73 0.41 16.58
N SER A 104 -12.04 0.57 16.74
CA SER A 104 -12.78 0.37 17.99
C SER A 104 -13.44 -1.00 18.02
N MET A 105 -14.14 -1.33 19.11
CA MET A 105 -14.97 -2.54 19.20
C MET A 105 -16.11 -2.54 18.18
N ASP A 106 -16.58 -1.37 17.78
CA ASP A 106 -17.69 -1.18 16.84
C ASP A 106 -17.22 -1.09 15.38
N GLY A 107 -15.91 -1.16 15.14
CA GLY A 107 -15.31 -1.13 13.80
C GLY A 107 -14.35 0.03 13.55
N PRO A 108 -14.05 0.36 12.29
CA PRO A 108 -13.16 1.46 11.93
C PRO A 108 -13.76 2.81 12.32
N THR A 109 -12.94 3.68 12.90
CA THR A 109 -13.32 5.06 13.27
C THR A 109 -12.87 6.06 12.20
N GLU A 110 -13.33 7.30 12.29
CA GLU A 110 -12.89 8.39 11.42
C GLU A 110 -11.47 8.90 11.72
N LYS A 111 -10.86 8.44 12.82
CA LYS A 111 -9.53 8.87 13.24
C LYS A 111 -8.45 8.07 12.53
N ALA A 112 -7.43 8.76 12.03
CA ALA A 112 -6.24 8.11 11.50
C ALA A 112 -5.50 7.37 12.62
N LYS A 113 -5.06 6.15 12.32
CA LYS A 113 -4.25 5.37 13.26
C LYS A 113 -2.90 6.05 13.50
N ASN A 114 -2.55 6.27 14.77
CA ASN A 114 -1.29 6.93 15.16
C ASN A 114 -0.11 5.95 15.29
N GLU A 115 1.11 6.49 15.35
CA GLU A 115 2.37 5.73 15.40
C GLU A 115 2.44 4.76 16.59
N ALA A 116 1.96 5.17 17.77
CA ALA A 116 1.97 4.33 18.97
C ALA A 116 1.02 3.13 18.82
N SER A 117 -0.17 3.35 18.25
CA SER A 117 -1.15 2.32 17.96
C SER A 117 -0.61 1.30 16.94
N TRP A 118 0.07 1.77 15.88
CA TRP A 118 0.78 0.90 14.95
C TRP A 118 1.85 0.04 15.64
N GLY A 119 2.71 0.66 16.46
CA GLY A 119 3.77 -0.06 17.18
C GLY A 119 3.22 -1.13 18.12
N LYS A 120 2.16 -0.82 18.87
CA LYS A 120 1.49 -1.76 19.75
C LYS A 120 0.91 -2.96 19.00
N GLN A 121 0.15 -2.72 17.93
CA GLN A 121 -0.46 -3.82 17.15
C GLN A 121 0.57 -4.70 16.45
N CYS A 122 1.63 -4.13 15.89
CA CYS A 122 2.74 -4.92 15.33
C CYS A 122 3.37 -5.84 16.39
N SER A 123 3.58 -5.33 17.61
CA SER A 123 4.11 -6.14 18.72
C SER A 123 3.16 -7.27 19.11
N GLU A 124 1.86 -6.99 19.18
CA GLU A 124 0.83 -7.99 19.47
C GLU A 124 0.74 -9.07 18.39
N TRP A 125 0.78 -8.71 17.11
CA TRP A 125 0.80 -9.66 15.99
C TRP A 125 2.04 -10.54 16.01
N ALA A 126 3.21 -9.96 16.29
CA ALA A 126 4.44 -10.72 16.44
C ALA A 126 4.36 -11.73 17.59
N LYS A 127 3.81 -11.34 18.74
CA LYS A 127 3.60 -12.29 19.86
C LYS A 127 2.68 -13.45 19.47
N ARG A 128 1.64 -13.19 18.68
CA ARG A 128 0.74 -14.24 18.14
C ARG A 128 1.40 -15.13 17.09
N ALA A 129 2.48 -14.66 16.48
CA ALA A 129 3.30 -15.41 15.52
C ALA A 129 4.57 -16.00 16.19
N ASP A 130 4.53 -16.25 17.50
CA ASP A 130 5.62 -16.84 18.29
C ASP A 130 6.92 -16.03 18.37
N PHE A 131 6.83 -14.70 18.26
CA PHE A 131 7.91 -13.78 18.66
C PHE A 131 7.61 -13.26 20.07
N PRO A 132 8.08 -13.90 21.16
CA PRO A 132 7.61 -13.66 22.53
C PRO A 132 7.87 -12.23 23.03
N ASN A 133 8.96 -11.60 22.57
CA ASN A 133 9.30 -10.22 22.91
C ASN A 133 8.53 -9.18 22.08
N GLY A 134 7.73 -9.64 21.09
CA GLY A 134 7.13 -8.82 20.07
C GLY A 134 8.17 -8.19 19.13
N VAL A 135 7.68 -7.49 18.10
CA VAL A 135 8.54 -6.71 17.20
C VAL A 135 7.91 -5.33 16.94
N GLY A 136 8.75 -4.31 16.80
CA GLY A 136 8.32 -2.99 16.36
C GLY A 136 8.24 -2.91 14.84
N LEU A 137 7.56 -1.89 14.33
CA LEU A 137 7.43 -1.62 12.89
C LEU A 137 8.80 -1.43 12.19
N HIS A 138 9.82 -1.02 12.95
CA HIS A 138 11.21 -0.94 12.47
C HIS A 138 11.84 -2.30 12.14
N ALA A 139 11.39 -3.40 12.76
CA ALA A 139 11.96 -4.72 12.53
C ALA A 139 11.65 -5.22 11.11
N ALA A 140 10.39 -5.13 10.68
CA ALA A 140 9.98 -5.49 9.33
C ALA A 140 10.73 -4.64 8.28
N ARG A 141 10.85 -3.33 8.51
CA ARG A 141 11.64 -2.44 7.64
C ARG A 141 13.13 -2.83 7.58
N ARG A 142 13.73 -3.18 8.71
CA ARG A 142 15.14 -3.62 8.77
C ARG A 142 15.34 -4.90 7.97
N GLU A 143 14.43 -5.85 8.12
CA GLU A 143 14.48 -7.12 7.40
C GLU A 143 14.32 -6.92 5.89
N GLU A 144 13.37 -6.09 5.47
CA GLU A 144 13.21 -5.71 4.06
C GLU A 144 14.52 -5.11 3.48
N LEU A 145 15.17 -4.20 4.22
CA LEU A 145 16.45 -3.64 3.80
C LEU A 145 17.55 -4.70 3.70
N ILE A 146 17.66 -5.60 4.67
CA ILE A 146 18.63 -6.72 4.64
C ILE A 146 18.37 -7.62 3.42
N GLN A 147 17.12 -7.94 3.11
CA GLN A 147 16.78 -8.79 1.97
C GLN A 147 17.06 -8.11 0.63
N VAL A 148 16.80 -6.81 0.52
CA VAL A 148 17.11 -6.02 -0.67
C VAL A 148 18.63 -5.89 -0.86
N ASP A 149 19.38 -5.58 0.21
CA ASP A 149 20.83 -5.43 0.16
C ASP A 149 21.55 -6.77 -0.02
N GLY A 150 21.06 -7.83 0.61
CA GLY A 150 21.59 -9.20 0.52
C GLY A 150 21.39 -9.83 -0.87
N LYS A 151 20.36 -9.42 -1.61
CA LYS A 151 20.16 -9.78 -3.02
C LYS A 151 20.84 -8.84 -4.01
N GLY A 152 21.37 -7.70 -3.55
CA GLY A 152 22.01 -6.68 -4.37
C GLY A 152 23.53 -6.82 -4.51
N ASN A 153 24.18 -7.75 -3.79
CA ASN A 153 25.65 -7.80 -3.68
C ASN A 153 26.31 -9.14 -4.03
N TYR A 154 25.75 -9.90 -4.98
CA TYR A 154 26.52 -10.93 -5.70
C TYR A 154 26.23 -10.86 -7.21
N SER A 155 26.75 -9.82 -7.85
CA SER A 155 27.18 -9.86 -9.24
C SER A 155 28.52 -9.13 -9.36
N LYS A 156 29.59 -9.87 -9.13
CA LYS A 156 30.90 -9.67 -9.74
C LYS A 156 31.36 -11.02 -10.26
#